data_AF-A0A1F8DL03-F1
#
_entry.id   AF-A0A1F8DL03-F1
#
_cell.length_a   1.000
_cell.length_b   1.000
_cell.length_c   1.000
_cell.angle_alpha   90.00
_cell.angle_beta   90.00
_cell.angle_gamma   90.00
#
_symmetry.space_group_name_H-M   'P 1'
#
loop_
_entity.id
_entity.type
_entity.pdbx_description
1 polymer ?
#
loop_
_entity_poly.entity_id
_entity_poly.type
_entity_poly.pdbx_seq_one_letter_code
_entity_poly.pdbx_strand_id
1 'polypeptide(L)'
;MKKKRGWKNLNSNNFQKIHMEESIISFSSGILEVTRLVVIVLDVVFFLFFIYALFKVIPYRPKFVRNPEKYASTITARKDSLILKEWGKILLLFKKGTPEAFRLSVIAADSLVDQVLKNMGLVGEHFADRLSRLGGEEMRNIDGVWEAHRLRNDLVHTPHLGISLDDTKKTLRDYYNFLKELGALD
;
A
#
# COMPACT_ATOMS: atom_id res chain seq x y z
N MET A 1 -92.22 22.06 7.54
CA MET A 1 -91.56 20.74 7.42
C MET A 1 -90.08 20.95 7.11
N LYS A 2 -89.18 20.35 7.91
CA LYS A 2 -87.73 20.10 7.72
C LYS A 2 -86.70 21.26 7.68
N LYS A 3 -85.97 21.34 8.81
CA LYS A 3 -84.50 21.50 8.98
C LYS A 3 -83.78 22.51 8.08
N LYS A 4 -83.55 23.73 8.57
CA LYS A 4 -82.32 24.49 8.25
C LYS A 4 -81.30 24.23 9.36
N ARG A 5 -80.28 23.47 8.98
CA ARG A 5 -79.23 22.89 9.84
C ARG A 5 -78.31 23.99 10.36
N GLY A 6 -77.73 23.73 11.53
CA GLY A 6 -76.92 24.67 12.28
C GLY A 6 -75.68 25.15 11.53
N TRP A 7 -75.68 26.44 11.23
CA TRP A 7 -74.50 27.24 10.90
C TRP A 7 -74.54 28.45 11.85
N LYS A 8 -74.47 28.19 13.15
CA LYS A 8 -74.26 29.25 14.14
C LYS A 8 -73.16 28.77 15.06
N ASN A 9 -72.11 29.59 15.13
CA ASN A 9 -70.92 29.48 16.00
C ASN A 9 -69.68 28.85 15.35
N LEU A 10 -69.27 29.35 14.18
CA LEU A 10 -67.83 29.53 13.96
C LEU A 10 -67.43 30.84 14.66
N ASN A 11 -66.89 30.71 15.87
CA ASN A 11 -66.34 31.83 16.62
C ASN A 11 -65.14 32.42 15.85
N SER A 12 -64.95 33.74 15.88
CA SER A 12 -63.81 34.42 15.21
C SER A 12 -62.46 33.81 15.59
N ASN A 13 -62.36 33.28 16.81
CA ASN A 13 -61.20 32.56 17.33
C ASN A 13 -60.85 31.30 16.52
N ASN A 14 -61.85 30.59 15.96
CA ASN A 14 -61.61 29.40 15.13
C ASN A 14 -61.05 29.76 13.76
N PHE A 15 -61.52 30.86 13.15
CA PHE A 15 -60.99 31.36 11.88
C PHE A 15 -59.56 31.87 12.02
N GLN A 16 -59.26 32.61 13.10
CA GLN A 16 -57.89 33.06 13.38
C GLN A 16 -56.95 31.87 13.63
N LYS A 17 -57.42 30.82 14.30
CA LYS A 17 -56.63 29.60 14.54
C LYS A 17 -56.31 28.86 13.23
N ILE A 18 -57.27 28.71 12.32
CA ILE A 18 -57.06 28.05 11.02
C ILE A 18 -56.06 28.83 10.16
N HIS A 19 -56.21 30.15 10.05
CA HIS A 19 -55.24 30.97 9.31
C HIS A 19 -53.83 30.93 9.93
N MET A 20 -53.74 30.85 11.26
CA MET A 20 -52.46 30.67 11.95
C MET A 20 -51.84 29.31 11.63
N GLU A 21 -52.61 28.22 11.66
CA GLU A 21 -52.15 26.87 11.28
C GLU A 21 -51.70 26.81 9.82
N GLU A 22 -52.45 27.40 8.88
CA GLU A 22 -52.06 27.50 7.47
C GLU A 22 -50.73 28.26 7.29
N SER A 23 -50.54 29.35 8.05
CA SER A 23 -49.30 30.13 7.99
C SER A 23 -48.09 29.36 8.53
N ILE A 24 -48.28 28.59 9.61
CA ILE A 24 -47.24 27.72 10.19
C ILE A 24 -46.89 26.59 9.23
N ILE A 25 -47.89 25.96 8.59
CA ILE A 25 -47.68 24.89 7.61
C ILE A 25 -46.89 25.44 6.42
N SER A 26 -47.32 26.56 5.83
CA SER A 26 -46.64 27.21 4.70
C SER A 26 -45.18 27.60 5.01
N PHE A 27 -44.94 28.15 6.19
CA PHE A 27 -43.60 28.49 6.66
C PHE A 27 -42.72 27.24 6.83
N SER A 28 -43.28 26.18 7.44
CA SER A 28 -42.56 24.91 7.64
C SER A 28 -42.20 24.22 6.34
N SER A 29 -43.10 24.23 5.34
CA SER A 29 -42.82 23.65 4.01
C SER A 29 -41.71 24.41 3.30
N GLY A 30 -41.68 25.75 3.39
CA GLY A 30 -40.61 26.55 2.81
C GLY A 30 -39.24 26.23 3.42
N ILE A 31 -39.18 26.04 4.74
CA ILE A 31 -37.94 25.62 5.43
C ILE A 31 -37.49 24.23 4.93
N LEU A 32 -38.42 23.27 4.83
CA LEU A 32 -38.10 21.92 4.36
C LEU A 32 -37.58 21.92 2.91
N GLU A 33 -38.12 22.76 2.04
CA GLU A 33 -37.63 22.90 0.65
C GLU A 33 -36.21 23.43 0.59
N VAL A 34 -35.89 24.48 1.37
CA VAL A 34 -34.54 25.05 1.43
C VAL A 34 -33.54 24.04 2.01
N THR A 35 -33.89 23.37 3.11
CA THR A 35 -33.02 22.35 3.71
C THR A 35 -32.74 21.19 2.75
N ARG A 36 -33.77 20.71 2.03
CA ARG A 36 -33.60 19.66 1.01
C ARG A 36 -32.65 20.07 -0.10
N LEU A 37 -32.76 21.31 -0.58
CA LEU A 37 -31.85 21.84 -1.60
C LEU A 37 -30.40 21.89 -1.11
N VAL A 38 -30.18 22.34 0.13
CA VAL A 38 -28.85 22.37 0.74
C VAL A 38 -28.25 20.97 0.87
N VAL A 39 -29.04 19.98 1.33
CA VAL A 39 -28.58 18.59 1.45
C VAL A 39 -28.21 17.99 0.10
N ILE A 40 -29.04 18.19 -0.93
CA ILE A 40 -28.75 17.69 -2.29
C ILE A 40 -27.44 18.28 -2.82
N VAL A 41 -27.22 19.59 -2.63
CA VAL A 41 -25.99 20.25 -3.07
C VAL A 41 -24.78 19.68 -2.33
N LEU A 42 -24.87 19.48 -1.01
CA LEU A 42 -23.81 18.88 -0.22
C LEU A 42 -23.50 17.45 -0.66
N ASP A 43 -24.51 16.63 -0.90
CA ASP A 43 -24.34 15.25 -1.36
C ASP A 43 -23.64 15.19 -2.71
N VAL A 44 -24.01 16.06 -3.65
CA VAL A 44 -23.35 16.16 -4.96
C VAL A 44 -21.88 16.55 -4.79
N VAL A 45 -21.58 17.53 -3.93
CA VAL A 45 -20.20 17.95 -3.65
C VAL A 45 -19.39 16.80 -3.04
N PHE A 46 -19.93 16.11 -2.04
CA PHE A 46 -19.26 14.96 -1.42
C PHE A 46 -19.08 13.79 -2.40
N PHE A 47 -20.07 13.54 -3.26
CA PHE A 47 -19.99 12.50 -4.27
C PHE A 47 -18.88 12.78 -5.30
N LEU A 48 -18.79 14.02 -5.78
CA LEU A 48 -17.70 14.44 -6.67
C LEU A 48 -16.33 14.36 -5.98
N PHE A 49 -16.24 14.79 -4.73
CA PHE A 49 -15.02 14.64 -3.93
C PHE A 49 -14.62 13.18 -3.74
N PHE A 50 -15.58 12.29 -3.47
CA PHE A 50 -15.35 10.87 -3.31
C PHE A 50 -14.85 10.23 -4.62
N ILE A 51 -15.47 10.56 -5.76
CA ILE A 51 -15.00 10.13 -7.09
C ILE A 51 -13.57 10.63 -7.33
N TYR A 52 -13.30 11.91 -7.07
CA TYR A 52 -11.95 12.48 -7.17
C TYR A 52 -10.94 11.71 -6.31
N ALA A 53 -11.29 11.41 -5.06
CA ALA A 53 -10.44 10.64 -4.15
C ALA A 53 -10.17 9.22 -4.70
N LEU A 54 -11.18 8.54 -5.25
CA LEU A 54 -10.99 7.23 -5.88
C LEU A 54 -10.00 7.29 -7.04
N PHE A 55 -10.13 8.27 -7.94
CA PHE A 55 -9.20 8.46 -9.04
C PHE A 55 -7.79 8.81 -8.57
N LYS A 56 -7.68 9.61 -7.50
CA LYS A 56 -6.40 10.00 -6.92
C LYS A 56 -5.72 8.87 -6.15
N VAL A 57 -6.46 7.91 -5.60
CA VAL A 57 -5.92 6.76 -4.86
C VAL A 57 -5.46 5.62 -5.78
N ILE A 58 -6.00 5.52 -7.01
CA ILE A 58 -5.55 4.52 -8.01
C ILE A 58 -4.02 4.50 -8.23
N PRO A 59 -3.29 5.62 -8.38
CA PRO A 59 -1.83 5.59 -8.53
C PRO A 59 -1.07 5.19 -7.25
N TYR A 60 -1.71 5.27 -6.07
CA TYR A 60 -1.12 4.83 -4.80
C TYR A 60 -1.43 3.37 -4.47
N ARG A 61 -2.18 2.65 -5.32
CA ARG A 61 -2.40 1.22 -5.13
C ARG A 61 -1.06 0.47 -5.26
N PRO A 62 -0.62 -0.28 -4.24
CA PRO A 62 0.53 -1.14 -4.38
C PRO A 62 0.25 -2.15 -5.49
N LYS A 63 1.03 -2.08 -6.57
CA LYS A 63 1.06 -3.11 -7.62
C LYS A 63 1.71 -4.35 -7.01
N PHE A 64 0.87 -5.27 -6.54
CA PHE A 64 1.30 -6.62 -6.15
C PHE A 64 1.63 -7.38 -7.42
N VAL A 65 2.85 -7.91 -7.48
CA VAL A 65 3.27 -8.76 -8.58
C VAL A 65 2.64 -10.13 -8.37
N ARG A 66 1.61 -10.42 -9.17
CA ARG A 66 0.75 -11.61 -9.07
C ARG A 66 1.37 -12.88 -9.69
N ASN A 67 2.60 -12.83 -10.20
CA ASN A 67 3.25 -13.99 -10.83
C ASN A 67 4.78 -13.81 -10.85
N PRO A 68 5.52 -14.19 -9.79
CA PRO A 68 6.98 -14.10 -9.74
C PRO A 68 7.68 -14.88 -10.88
N GLU A 69 7.09 -16.00 -11.34
CA GLU A 69 7.61 -16.78 -12.49
C GLU A 69 7.71 -15.97 -13.80
N LYS A 70 6.79 -15.02 -14.03
CA LYS A 70 6.84 -14.18 -15.23
C LYS A 70 8.03 -13.22 -15.21
N TYR A 71 8.52 -12.86 -14.01
CA TYR A 71 9.66 -11.98 -13.85
C TYR A 71 11.00 -12.70 -13.91
N ALA A 72 11.04 -13.98 -13.50
CA ALA A 72 12.17 -14.88 -13.74
C ALA A 72 12.47 -14.99 -15.25
N SER A 73 11.43 -15.02 -16.10
CA SER A 73 11.57 -15.11 -17.57
C SER A 73 12.19 -13.86 -18.25
N THR A 74 12.38 -12.76 -17.51
CA THR A 74 12.99 -11.52 -18.04
C THR A 74 14.50 -11.45 -17.83
N ILE A 75 15.09 -12.37 -17.06
CA ILE A 75 16.54 -12.46 -16.94
C ILE A 75 17.04 -13.29 -18.13
N THR A 76 17.77 -12.63 -19.04
CA THR A 76 18.35 -13.29 -20.21
C THR A 76 19.60 -14.06 -19.79
N ALA A 77 19.97 -15.11 -20.52
CA ALA A 77 21.20 -15.90 -20.27
C ALA A 77 22.48 -15.04 -20.09
N ARG A 78 22.55 -13.87 -20.74
CA ARG A 78 23.66 -12.91 -20.55
C ARG A 78 23.62 -12.23 -19.18
N LYS A 79 22.43 -11.92 -18.69
CA LYS A 79 22.19 -11.23 -17.41
C LYS A 79 22.41 -12.20 -16.24
N ASP A 80 22.05 -13.48 -16.40
CA ASP A 80 22.38 -14.55 -15.45
C ASP A 80 23.89 -14.68 -15.23
N SER A 81 24.67 -14.63 -16.33
CA SER A 81 26.13 -14.67 -16.27
C SER A 81 26.74 -13.51 -15.45
N LEU A 82 26.11 -12.32 -15.50
CA LEU A 82 26.57 -11.17 -14.73
C LEU A 82 26.23 -11.32 -13.24
N ILE A 83 25.00 -11.75 -12.90
CA ILE A 83 24.60 -11.97 -11.51
C ILE A 83 25.48 -13.06 -10.86
N LEU A 84 25.74 -14.16 -11.58
CA LEU A 84 26.63 -15.22 -11.11
C LEU A 84 28.05 -14.71 -10.87
N LYS A 85 28.57 -13.84 -11.76
CA LYS A 85 29.89 -13.23 -11.59
C LYS A 85 29.94 -12.32 -10.37
N GLU A 86 28.93 -11.48 -10.15
CA GLU A 86 28.86 -10.62 -8.96
C GLU A 86 28.72 -11.44 -7.67
N TRP A 87 27.91 -12.50 -7.68
CA TRP A 87 27.83 -13.44 -6.56
C TRP A 87 29.18 -14.09 -6.26
N GLY A 88 29.91 -14.50 -7.30
CA GLY A 88 31.28 -15.01 -7.17
C GLY A 88 32.23 -14.02 -6.47
N LYS A 89 32.14 -12.73 -6.79
CA LYS A 89 32.93 -11.69 -6.10
C LYS A 89 32.55 -11.55 -4.63
N ILE A 90 31.27 -11.65 -4.29
CA ILE A 90 30.80 -11.62 -2.90
C ILE A 90 31.38 -12.80 -2.12
N LEU A 91 31.39 -14.00 -2.70
CA LEU A 91 32.01 -15.18 -2.07
C LEU A 91 33.52 -15.03 -1.93
N LEU A 92 34.21 -14.47 -2.92
CA LEU A 92 35.65 -14.17 -2.80
C LEU A 92 35.94 -13.15 -1.71
N LEU A 93 35.08 -12.14 -1.56
CA LEU A 93 35.17 -11.17 -0.48
C LEU A 93 34.98 -11.84 0.88
N PHE A 94 33.91 -12.61 1.05
CA PHE A 94 33.64 -13.39 2.26
C PHE A 94 34.81 -14.31 2.64
N LYS A 95 35.43 -14.99 1.65
CA LYS A 95 36.57 -15.88 1.85
C LYS A 95 37.82 -15.20 2.43
N LYS A 96 37.92 -13.88 2.40
CA LYS A 96 39.02 -13.15 3.07
C LYS A 96 39.01 -13.35 4.59
N GLY A 97 37.87 -13.74 5.18
CA GLY A 97 37.81 -14.20 6.58
C GLY A 97 37.96 -13.11 7.64
N THR A 98 37.92 -11.83 7.26
CA THR A 98 38.01 -10.71 8.20
C THR A 98 36.63 -10.17 8.59
N PRO A 99 36.45 -9.58 9.78
CA PRO A 99 35.18 -8.97 10.19
C PRO A 99 34.67 -7.92 9.21
N GLU A 100 35.58 -7.13 8.63
CA GLU A 100 35.25 -6.15 7.60
C GLU A 100 34.78 -6.82 6.30
N ALA A 101 35.45 -7.90 5.87
CA ALA A 101 35.05 -8.65 4.70
C ALA A 101 33.66 -9.29 4.87
N PHE A 102 33.33 -9.77 6.06
CA PHE A 102 32.00 -10.26 6.38
C PHE A 102 30.94 -9.17 6.24
N ARG A 103 31.16 -8.01 6.87
CA ARG A 103 30.28 -6.84 6.76
C ARG A 103 30.06 -6.45 5.31
N LEU A 104 31.14 -6.28 4.55
CA LEU A 104 31.06 -5.86 3.15
C LEU A 104 30.39 -6.93 2.27
N SER A 105 30.59 -8.23 2.56
CA SER A 105 29.92 -9.31 1.81
C SER A 105 28.40 -9.28 1.97
N VAL A 106 27.89 -9.00 3.18
CA VAL A 106 26.46 -8.87 3.44
C VAL A 106 25.88 -7.64 2.74
N ILE A 107 26.55 -6.49 2.81
CA ILE A 107 26.12 -5.26 2.14
C ILE A 107 26.09 -5.45 0.62
N ALA A 108 27.12 -6.10 0.05
CA ALA A 108 27.19 -6.38 -1.37
C ALA A 108 26.11 -7.37 -1.83
N ALA A 109 25.79 -8.39 -1.02
CA ALA A 109 24.72 -9.33 -1.30
C ALA A 109 23.34 -8.64 -1.33
N ASP A 110 23.04 -7.81 -0.33
CA ASP A 110 21.80 -7.02 -0.29
C ASP A 110 21.66 -6.11 -1.53
N SER A 111 22.74 -5.43 -1.91
CA SER A 111 22.78 -4.59 -3.13
C SER A 111 22.54 -5.40 -4.40
N LEU A 112 23.08 -6.62 -4.50
CA LEU A 112 22.84 -7.49 -5.65
C LEU A 112 21.37 -7.92 -5.73
N VAL A 113 20.78 -8.32 -4.60
CA VAL A 113 19.35 -8.66 -4.55
C VAL A 113 18.51 -7.46 -4.97
N ASP A 114 18.81 -6.27 -4.46
CA ASP A 114 18.11 -5.05 -4.86
C ASP A 114 18.17 -4.78 -6.36
N GLN A 115 19.33 -5.01 -6.97
CA GLN A 115 19.51 -4.88 -8.42
C GLN A 115 18.67 -5.90 -9.18
N VAL A 116 18.57 -7.14 -8.71
CA VAL A 116 17.70 -8.16 -9.31
C VAL A 116 16.24 -7.74 -9.22
N LEU A 117 15.77 -7.29 -8.06
CA LEU A 117 14.41 -6.77 -7.87
C LEU A 117 14.10 -5.59 -8.81
N LYS A 118 15.04 -4.65 -8.95
CA LYS A 118 14.94 -3.54 -9.92
C LYS A 118 14.90 -4.02 -11.36
N ASN A 119 15.72 -5.01 -11.69
CA ASN A 119 15.82 -5.62 -13.02
C ASN A 119 14.54 -6.35 -13.42
N MET A 120 13.79 -6.86 -12.43
CA MET A 120 12.45 -7.40 -12.60
C MET A 120 11.39 -6.27 -12.73
N GLY A 121 11.76 -5.00 -12.64
CA GLY A 121 10.81 -3.88 -12.77
C GLY A 121 9.91 -3.69 -11.54
N LEU A 122 10.32 -4.19 -10.37
CA LEU A 122 9.64 -3.92 -9.12
C LEU A 122 9.84 -2.47 -8.73
N VAL A 123 8.73 -1.76 -8.53
CA VAL A 123 8.70 -0.32 -8.25
C VAL A 123 8.69 -0.10 -6.74
N GLY A 124 9.52 0.83 -6.27
CA GLY A 124 9.66 1.23 -4.88
C GLY A 124 10.87 2.13 -4.72
N GLU A 125 10.90 2.98 -3.69
CA GLU A 125 12.05 3.85 -3.41
C GLU A 125 13.17 3.04 -2.75
N HIS A 126 12.79 2.27 -1.73
CA HIS A 126 13.71 1.46 -0.95
C HIS A 126 13.61 -0.03 -1.28
N PHE A 127 14.59 -0.79 -0.78
CA PHE A 127 14.64 -2.24 -0.92
C PHE A 127 13.37 -2.90 -0.36
N ALA A 128 12.96 -2.48 0.84
CA ALA A 128 11.77 -2.94 1.53
C ALA A 128 10.49 -2.78 0.67
N ASP A 129 10.33 -1.63 0.01
CA ASP A 129 9.17 -1.36 -0.84
C ASP A 129 9.11 -2.29 -2.05
N ARG A 130 10.27 -2.65 -2.61
CA ARG A 130 10.39 -3.57 -3.75
C ARG A 130 10.14 -5.00 -3.29
N LEU A 131 10.73 -5.41 -2.17
CA LEU A 131 10.56 -6.74 -1.59
C LEU A 131 9.10 -7.00 -1.21
N SER A 132 8.39 -6.00 -0.66
CA SER A 132 6.97 -6.13 -0.29
C SER A 132 6.03 -6.27 -1.49
N ARG A 133 6.51 -6.06 -2.72
CA ARG A 133 5.70 -6.31 -3.94
C ARG A 133 5.66 -7.77 -4.33
N LEU A 134 6.60 -8.57 -3.85
CA LEU A 134 6.59 -10.02 -3.97
C LEU A 134 5.61 -10.55 -2.91
N GLY A 135 4.56 -11.26 -3.34
CA GLY A 135 3.57 -11.80 -2.43
C GLY A 135 4.23 -12.77 -1.44
N GLY A 136 4.09 -12.51 -0.14
CA GLY A 136 4.77 -13.28 0.91
C GLY A 136 4.38 -14.77 0.94
N GLU A 137 3.16 -15.12 0.53
CA GLU A 137 2.70 -16.52 0.50
C GLU A 137 3.28 -17.34 -0.66
N GLU A 138 3.81 -16.68 -1.71
CA GLU A 138 4.31 -17.36 -2.91
C GLU A 138 5.82 -17.65 -2.84
N MET A 139 6.55 -17.03 -1.90
CA MET A 139 8.01 -17.09 -1.82
C MET A 139 8.46 -17.74 -0.51
N ARG A 140 9.18 -18.85 -0.58
CA ARG A 140 9.63 -19.64 0.58
C ARG A 140 10.71 -18.93 1.40
N ASN A 141 11.56 -18.13 0.75
CA ASN A 141 12.73 -17.53 1.41
C ASN A 141 12.56 -16.05 1.79
N ILE A 142 11.36 -15.47 1.59
CA ILE A 142 11.17 -14.02 1.74
C ILE A 142 11.43 -13.51 3.17
N ASP A 143 11.07 -14.29 4.19
CA ASP A 143 11.29 -13.92 5.59
C ASP A 143 12.79 -13.85 5.94
N GLY A 144 13.58 -14.79 5.42
CA GLY A 144 15.03 -14.79 5.59
C GLY A 144 15.68 -13.56 4.96
N VAL A 145 15.17 -13.10 3.81
CA VAL A 145 15.64 -11.86 3.16
C VAL A 145 15.28 -10.63 3.98
N TRP A 146 14.09 -10.60 4.61
CA TRP A 146 13.72 -9.52 5.53
C TRP A 146 14.65 -9.46 6.75
N GLU A 147 15.00 -10.60 7.33
CA GLU A 147 15.98 -10.68 8.42
C GLU A 147 17.36 -10.20 7.97
N ALA A 148 17.82 -10.68 6.81
CA ALA A 148 19.09 -10.31 6.22
C ALA A 148 19.19 -8.81 5.93
N HIS A 149 18.11 -8.20 5.44
CA HIS A 149 18.05 -6.76 5.17
C HIS A 149 18.11 -5.94 6.47
N ARG A 150 17.42 -6.37 7.53
CA ARG A 150 17.51 -5.74 8.85
C ARG A 150 18.93 -5.77 9.39
N LEU A 151 19.57 -6.95 9.38
CA LEU A 151 20.95 -7.09 9.81
C LEU A 151 21.89 -6.17 9.01
N ARG A 152 21.72 -6.11 7.68
CA ARG A 152 22.47 -5.20 6.82
C ARG A 152 22.28 -3.74 7.23
N ASN A 153 21.06 -3.31 7.55
CA ASN A 153 20.80 -1.93 7.97
C ASN A 153 21.50 -1.63 9.29
N ASP A 154 21.44 -2.55 10.26
CA ASP A 154 22.13 -2.40 11.54
C ASP A 154 23.64 -2.26 11.35
N LEU A 155 24.24 -3.04 10.44
CA LEU A 155 25.67 -2.99 10.12
C LEU A 155 26.12 -1.65 9.52
N VAL A 156 25.25 -0.98 8.78
CA VAL A 156 25.54 0.32 8.15
C VAL A 156 25.33 1.47 9.15
N HIS A 157 24.28 1.40 9.96
CA HIS A 157 23.93 2.47 10.90
C HIS A 157 24.68 2.40 12.23
N THR A 158 25.23 1.24 12.60
CA THR A 158 25.95 1.03 13.86
C THR A 158 27.45 0.87 13.60
N PRO A 159 28.26 1.91 13.83
CA PRO A 159 29.72 1.81 13.80
C PRO A 159 30.20 0.74 14.81
N HIS A 160 31.24 -0.01 14.45
CA HIS A 160 31.84 -1.06 15.29
C HIS A 160 30.96 -2.27 15.62
N LEU A 161 29.71 -2.33 15.16
CA LEU A 161 28.91 -3.57 15.24
C LEU A 161 29.67 -4.67 14.49
N GLY A 162 30.07 -5.72 15.21
CA GLY A 162 30.67 -6.91 14.62
C GLY A 162 29.58 -7.83 14.07
N ILE A 163 29.90 -8.59 13.03
CA ILE A 163 29.07 -9.70 12.55
C ILE A 163 29.85 -11.00 12.73
N SER A 164 29.18 -12.04 13.23
CA SER A 164 29.80 -13.34 13.38
C SER A 164 29.92 -14.05 12.02
N LEU A 165 30.83 -15.02 11.93
CA LEU A 165 30.96 -15.87 10.74
C LEU A 165 29.65 -16.63 10.46
N ASP A 166 28.95 -17.07 11.51
CA ASP A 166 27.72 -17.84 11.38
C ASP A 166 26.56 -16.98 10.86
N ASP A 167 26.38 -15.79 11.44
CA ASP A 167 25.37 -14.82 10.97
C ASP A 167 25.63 -14.42 9.52
N THR A 168 26.90 -14.23 9.16
CA THR A 168 27.29 -13.92 7.78
C THR A 168 26.94 -15.06 6.84
N LYS A 169 27.24 -16.31 7.20
CA LYS A 169 26.90 -17.49 6.40
C LYS A 169 25.40 -17.67 6.25
N LYS A 170 24.63 -17.53 7.34
CA LYS A 170 23.17 -17.59 7.29
C LYS A 170 22.62 -16.52 6.35
N THR A 171 23.05 -15.28 6.52
CA THR A 171 22.60 -14.13 5.73
C THR A 171 22.90 -14.31 4.24
N LEU A 172 24.13 -14.73 3.90
CA LEU A 172 24.49 -15.01 2.51
C LEU A 172 23.69 -16.18 1.92
N ARG A 173 23.40 -17.21 2.71
CA ARG A 173 22.55 -18.32 2.29
C ARG A 173 21.12 -17.88 2.02
N ASP A 174 20.56 -17.03 2.88
CA ASP A 174 19.19 -16.53 2.72
C ASP A 174 19.06 -15.70 1.43
N TYR A 175 20.04 -14.82 1.15
CA TYR A 175 20.11 -14.11 -0.14
C TYR A 175 20.32 -15.05 -1.34
N TYR A 176 21.19 -16.06 -1.24
CA TYR A 176 21.45 -17.01 -2.32
C TYR A 176 20.18 -17.79 -2.69
N ASN A 177 19.51 -18.36 -1.69
CA ASN A 177 18.31 -19.14 -1.90
C ASN A 177 17.19 -18.31 -2.53
N PHE A 178 17.08 -17.05 -2.11
CA PHE A 178 16.13 -16.12 -2.71
C PHE A 178 16.46 -15.77 -4.17
N LEU A 179 17.73 -15.48 -4.48
CA LEU A 179 18.16 -15.26 -5.86
C LEU A 179 17.91 -16.48 -6.75
N LYS A 180 18.11 -17.68 -6.20
CA LYS A 180 17.82 -18.95 -6.86
C LYS A 180 16.31 -19.15 -7.08
N GLU A 181 15.50 -18.84 -6.07
CA GLU A 181 14.04 -18.89 -6.16
C GLU A 181 13.49 -17.91 -7.22
N LEU A 182 14.14 -16.76 -7.38
CA LEU A 182 13.84 -15.79 -8.44
C LEU A 182 14.35 -16.20 -9.84
N GLY A 183 15.08 -17.32 -9.96
CA GLY A 183 15.70 -17.77 -11.20
C GLY A 183 16.88 -16.90 -11.66
N ALA A 184 17.46 -16.07 -10.78
CA ALA A 184 18.62 -15.23 -11.10
C ALA A 184 19.96 -15.96 -10.91
N LEU A 185 19.94 -17.11 -10.24
CA LEU A 185 21.07 -18.01 -10.01
C LEU A 185 20.57 -19.46 -10.13
N ASP A 186 21.45 -20.33 -10.62
CA ASP A 186 21.22 -21.79 -10.66
C ASP A 186 21.93 -22.52 -9.50
#